data_AF-A0A971RBU4-F1
#
_entry.id   AF-A0A971RBU4-F1
#
_cell.length_a   1.000
_cell.length_b   1.000
_cell.length_c   1.000
_cell.angle_alpha   90.00
_cell.angle_beta   90.00
_cell.angle_gamma   90.00
#
_symmetry.space_group_name_H-M   'P 1'
#
loop_
_entity.id
_entity.type
_entity.pdbx_description
1 polymer ?
#
loop_
_entity_poly.entity_id
_entity_poly.type
_entity_poly.pdbx_seq_one_letter_code
_entity_poly.pdbx_strand_id
1 'polypeptide(L)'
;LSTLDVTKNTALLELACEINSLTELDLTGNTSLQDLYCNGNSLTVLDLTNNTGLQQLYCHRNSLTALDVTNNTSLTKLYCSENSLITLDVTKNTALLTLTCSKNSLTELDLTNNTALIYLACYENFLTVLDVTQNTALTSLDCSDNSLSNLDVTNNTALKDLLCHGNQIKEVEMETLVNSLFDRKNITNGYFIVHSSTTPTNVITQAQVAKAKAKNWRVFDDNYDDYDGI
;
A
#
# COMPACT_ATOMS: atom_id res chain seq x y z
N LEU A 1 18.29 -0.88 22.09
CA LEU A 1 19.38 -1.78 21.66
C LEU A 1 20.06 -1.19 20.43
N SER A 2 21.39 -1.17 20.34
CA SER A 2 22.12 -0.61 19.19
C SER A 2 22.78 -1.65 18.29
N THR A 3 22.99 -2.88 18.81
CA THR A 3 23.50 -4.02 18.06
C THR A 3 22.78 -5.29 18.50
N LEU A 4 22.65 -6.25 17.58
CA LEU A 4 22.01 -7.54 17.84
C LEU A 4 22.71 -8.61 16.98
N ASP A 5 23.22 -9.66 17.62
CA ASP A 5 23.81 -10.81 16.91
C ASP A 5 22.89 -12.03 17.06
N VAL A 6 22.29 -12.45 15.94
CA VAL A 6 21.46 -13.66 15.81
C VAL A 6 22.08 -14.66 14.84
N THR A 7 23.33 -14.45 14.42
CA THR A 7 23.98 -15.21 13.33
C THR A 7 24.16 -16.69 13.66
N LYS A 8 24.11 -17.06 14.95
CA LYS A 8 24.19 -18.46 15.41
C LYS A 8 22.82 -19.12 15.61
N ASN A 9 21.74 -18.36 15.53
CA ASN A 9 20.38 -18.85 15.68
C ASN A 9 19.84 -19.36 14.33
N THR A 10 20.48 -20.37 13.74
CA THR A 10 20.17 -20.84 12.38
C THR A 10 18.77 -21.47 12.25
N ALA A 11 18.19 -21.91 13.36
CA ALA A 11 16.83 -22.44 13.44
C ALA A 11 15.76 -21.37 13.80
N LEU A 12 16.13 -20.09 13.80
CA LEU A 12 15.21 -18.99 14.13
C LEU A 12 14.09 -18.92 13.08
N LEU A 13 12.85 -19.04 13.54
CA LEU A 13 11.64 -18.93 12.71
C LEU A 13 11.04 -17.52 12.76
N GLU A 14 11.18 -16.85 13.90
CA GLU A 14 10.65 -15.52 14.15
C GLU A 14 11.71 -14.67 14.84
N LEU A 15 11.86 -13.43 14.38
CA LEU A 15 12.70 -12.44 15.03
C LEU A 15 11.91 -11.15 15.25
N ALA A 16 11.79 -10.76 16.53
CA ALA A 16 11.26 -9.47 16.94
C ALA A 16 12.39 -8.62 17.56
N CYS A 17 12.70 -7.50 16.89
CA CYS A 17 13.70 -6.52 17.31
C CYS A 17 13.24 -5.07 17.03
N GLU A 18 11.93 -4.86 16.97
CA GLU A 18 11.30 -3.56 16.72
C GLU A 18 11.59 -2.52 17.82
N ILE A 19 11.49 -1.24 17.44
CA ILE A 19 11.62 -0.08 18.35
C ILE A 19 12.97 -0.10 19.08
N ASN A 20 14.05 -0.06 18.31
CA ASN A 20 15.41 -0.03 18.78
C ASN A 20 16.21 1.04 18.03
N SER A 21 17.54 0.94 18.05
CA SER A 21 18.44 1.84 17.33
C SER A 21 19.46 1.04 16.52
N LEU A 22 19.02 -0.10 15.98
CA LEU A 22 19.86 -0.94 15.12
C LEU A 22 20.14 -0.19 13.83
N THR A 23 21.41 -0.08 13.46
CA THR A 23 21.86 0.46 12.17
C THR A 23 22.17 -0.65 11.18
N GLU A 24 22.37 -1.87 11.68
CA GLU A 24 22.64 -3.09 10.91
C GLU A 24 21.89 -4.27 11.54
N LEU A 25 21.57 -5.26 10.71
CA LEU A 25 20.98 -6.53 11.14
C LEU A 25 21.44 -7.63 10.18
N ASP A 26 22.34 -8.50 10.65
CA ASP A 26 22.82 -9.64 9.86
C ASP A 26 21.89 -10.84 10.05
N LEU A 27 21.16 -11.18 8.98
CA LEU A 27 20.24 -12.32 8.92
C LEU A 27 20.72 -13.43 7.97
N THR A 28 21.96 -13.35 7.50
CA THR A 28 22.49 -14.23 6.45
C THR A 28 22.46 -15.71 6.85
N GLY A 29 22.62 -16.00 8.15
CA GLY A 29 22.57 -17.35 8.72
C GLY A 29 21.17 -17.83 9.15
N ASN A 30 20.16 -16.96 9.14
CA ASN A 30 18.81 -17.27 9.63
C ASN A 30 17.90 -17.73 8.48
N THR A 31 18.34 -18.73 7.72
CA THR A 31 17.65 -19.20 6.50
C THR A 31 16.26 -19.81 6.75
N SER A 32 15.95 -20.17 8.00
CA SER A 32 14.64 -20.69 8.41
C SER A 32 13.64 -19.60 8.80
N LEU A 33 14.03 -18.33 8.74
CA LEU A 33 13.21 -17.20 9.20
C LEU A 33 11.95 -17.05 8.34
N GLN A 34 10.80 -16.96 9.00
CA GLN A 34 9.47 -16.81 8.42
C GLN A 34 8.87 -15.45 8.74
N ASP A 35 9.06 -14.98 9.97
CA ASP A 35 8.51 -13.71 10.43
C ASP A 35 9.62 -12.78 10.94
N LEU A 36 9.69 -11.57 10.40
CA LEU A 36 10.67 -10.55 10.79
C LEU A 36 9.99 -9.24 11.17
N TYR A 37 10.20 -8.81 12.41
CA TYR A 37 9.78 -7.52 12.94
C TYR A 37 11.03 -6.70 13.30
N CYS A 38 11.44 -5.82 12.40
CA CYS A 38 12.61 -4.94 12.56
C CYS A 38 12.25 -3.45 12.38
N ASN A 39 10.96 -3.12 12.48
CA ASN A 39 10.45 -1.76 12.31
C ASN A 39 10.87 -0.82 13.46
N GLY A 40 10.91 0.49 13.19
CA GLY A 40 11.31 1.48 14.20
C GLY A 40 12.78 1.34 14.61
N ASN A 41 13.66 1.17 13.63
CA ASN A 41 15.12 1.13 13.81
C ASN A 41 15.75 2.23 12.92
N SER A 42 17.06 2.14 12.66
CA SER A 42 17.80 3.04 11.79
C SER A 42 18.55 2.27 10.69
N LEU A 43 17.95 1.17 10.22
CA LEU A 43 18.52 0.34 9.16
C LEU A 43 18.54 1.12 7.85
N THR A 44 19.71 1.16 7.20
CA THR A 44 19.87 1.73 5.85
C THR A 44 19.90 0.66 4.77
N VAL A 45 20.22 -0.58 5.17
CA VAL A 45 20.25 -1.78 4.34
C VAL A 45 19.60 -2.92 5.13
N LEU A 46 18.83 -3.75 4.43
CA LEU A 46 18.28 -5.00 4.95
C LEU A 46 18.43 -6.06 3.87
N ASP A 47 19.39 -6.97 4.04
CA ASP A 47 19.61 -8.09 3.12
C ASP A 47 18.76 -9.29 3.53
N LEU A 48 17.81 -9.67 2.68
CA LEU A 48 16.88 -10.79 2.88
C LEU A 48 17.09 -11.92 1.86
N THR A 49 18.19 -11.88 1.11
CA THR A 49 18.46 -12.78 -0.02
C THR A 49 18.39 -14.25 0.39
N ASN A 50 18.85 -14.58 1.60
CA ASN A 50 18.88 -15.95 2.12
C ASN A 50 17.61 -16.37 2.89
N ASN A 51 16.72 -15.42 3.21
CA ASN A 51 15.52 -15.66 4.01
C ASN A 51 14.33 -16.01 3.10
N THR A 52 14.52 -16.95 2.18
CA THR A 52 13.54 -17.30 1.12
C THR A 52 12.20 -17.83 1.65
N GLY A 53 12.17 -18.32 2.89
CA GLY A 53 10.96 -18.76 3.60
C GLY A 53 10.15 -17.65 4.28
N LEU A 54 10.56 -16.38 4.14
CA LEU A 54 9.91 -15.25 4.80
C LEU A 54 8.47 -15.07 4.30
N GLN A 55 7.53 -15.02 5.25
CA GLN A 55 6.09 -14.87 5.05
C GLN A 55 5.59 -13.49 5.49
N GLN A 56 6.17 -12.92 6.53
CA GLN A 56 5.80 -11.60 7.04
C GLN A 56 7.05 -10.74 7.28
N LEU A 57 7.03 -9.54 6.70
CA LEU A 57 8.09 -8.56 6.87
C LEU A 57 7.54 -7.24 7.38
N TYR A 58 7.99 -6.83 8.56
CA TYR A 58 7.74 -5.52 9.15
C TYR A 58 9.06 -4.75 9.26
N CYS A 59 9.37 -3.94 8.25
CA CYS A 59 10.57 -3.10 8.18
C CYS A 59 10.27 -1.60 8.07
N HIS A 60 9.01 -1.19 8.29
CA HIS A 60 8.59 0.20 8.30
C HIS A 60 9.33 1.05 9.36
N ARG A 61 9.38 2.37 9.18
CA ARG A 61 10.11 3.30 10.08
C ARG A 61 11.58 2.93 10.22
N ASN A 62 12.27 2.90 9.09
CA ASN A 62 13.72 2.76 9.00
C ASN A 62 14.26 3.85 8.06
N SER A 63 15.47 3.68 7.53
CA SER A 63 16.05 4.59 6.54
C SER A 63 16.50 3.83 5.29
N LEU A 64 15.74 2.80 4.91
CA LEU A 64 16.03 1.97 3.74
C LEU A 64 15.87 2.80 2.47
N THR A 65 16.88 2.79 1.61
CA THR A 65 16.84 3.42 0.28
C THR A 65 16.51 2.43 -0.83
N ALA A 66 16.71 1.14 -0.56
CA ALA A 66 16.34 0.02 -1.40
C ALA A 66 15.87 -1.15 -0.53
N LEU A 67 14.99 -1.97 -1.09
CA LEU A 67 14.50 -3.20 -0.48
C LEU A 67 14.28 -4.23 -1.57
N ASP A 68 15.09 -5.28 -1.59
CA ASP A 68 14.92 -6.42 -2.49
C ASP A 68 14.16 -7.54 -1.77
N VAL A 69 12.95 -7.83 -2.25
CA VAL A 69 12.10 -8.93 -1.75
C VAL A 69 11.83 -9.98 -2.82
N THR A 70 12.54 -9.93 -3.95
CA THR A 70 12.25 -10.76 -5.12
C THR A 70 12.50 -12.25 -4.88
N ASN A 71 13.39 -12.59 -3.93
CA ASN A 71 13.66 -13.97 -3.47
C ASN A 71 12.68 -14.45 -2.39
N ASN A 72 11.93 -13.55 -1.74
CA ASN A 72 11.00 -13.87 -0.65
C ASN A 72 9.59 -14.16 -1.20
N THR A 73 9.50 -15.11 -2.13
CA THR A 73 8.27 -15.44 -2.88
C THR A 73 7.12 -15.95 -2.00
N SER A 74 7.41 -16.37 -0.76
CA SER A 74 6.41 -16.79 0.23
C SER A 74 5.77 -15.63 1.00
N LEU A 75 6.18 -14.37 0.75
CA LEU A 75 5.63 -13.21 1.45
C LEU A 75 4.12 -13.08 1.22
N THR A 76 3.40 -13.02 2.33
CA THR A 76 1.96 -12.73 2.38
C THR A 76 1.68 -11.34 2.91
N LYS A 77 2.59 -10.77 3.71
CA LYS A 77 2.49 -9.41 4.23
C LYS A 77 3.82 -8.67 4.15
N LEU A 78 3.77 -7.46 3.61
CA LEU A 78 4.91 -6.56 3.51
C LEU A 78 4.54 -5.18 4.05
N TYR A 79 5.20 -4.77 5.13
CA TYR A 79 5.10 -3.45 5.75
C TYR A 79 6.44 -2.72 5.66
N CYS A 80 6.63 -1.91 4.63
CA CYS A 80 7.86 -1.16 4.35
C CYS A 80 7.67 0.37 4.31
N SER A 81 6.55 0.87 4.83
CA SER A 81 6.24 2.30 4.92
C SER A 81 7.25 3.12 5.73
N GLU A 82 7.26 4.44 5.55
CA GLU A 82 8.15 5.35 6.30
C GLU A 82 9.64 4.95 6.14
N ASN A 83 10.08 4.88 4.89
CA ASN A 83 11.47 4.65 4.48
C ASN A 83 11.84 5.71 3.41
N SER A 84 12.87 5.46 2.61
CA SER A 84 13.28 6.32 1.49
C SER A 84 13.40 5.53 0.20
N LEU A 85 12.52 4.55 0.00
CA LEU A 85 12.50 3.69 -1.18
C LEU A 85 12.13 4.51 -2.42
N ILE A 86 12.92 4.38 -3.49
CA ILE A 86 12.64 5.01 -4.79
C ILE A 86 11.93 4.03 -5.72
N THR A 87 12.24 2.74 -5.59
CA THR A 87 11.60 1.65 -6.32
C THR A 87 11.26 0.51 -5.35
N LEU A 88 10.27 -0.29 -5.74
CA LEU A 88 9.88 -1.49 -5.01
C LEU A 88 9.37 -2.53 -6.01
N ASP A 89 10.13 -3.62 -6.19
CA ASP A 89 9.72 -4.75 -7.03
C ASP A 89 9.03 -5.81 -6.17
N VAL A 90 7.72 -5.96 -6.34
CA VAL A 90 6.89 -7.00 -5.70
C VAL A 90 6.35 -8.02 -6.70
N THR A 91 6.86 -8.01 -7.94
CA THR A 91 6.30 -8.80 -9.05
C THR A 91 6.47 -10.31 -8.87
N LYS A 92 7.37 -10.73 -7.97
CA LYS A 92 7.61 -12.14 -7.59
C LYS A 92 6.82 -12.58 -6.36
N ASN A 93 6.26 -11.66 -5.58
CA ASN A 93 5.56 -11.94 -4.35
C ASN A 93 4.06 -12.16 -4.63
N THR A 94 3.75 -13.15 -5.46
CA THR A 94 2.38 -13.43 -5.96
C THR A 94 1.40 -13.83 -4.86
N ALA A 95 1.90 -14.28 -3.70
CA ALA A 95 1.13 -14.62 -2.52
C ALA A 95 0.80 -13.42 -1.61
N LEU A 96 1.23 -12.19 -1.96
CA LEU A 96 0.95 -11.00 -1.15
C LEU A 96 -0.56 -10.76 -1.00
N LEU A 97 -0.99 -10.69 0.25
CA LEU A 97 -2.35 -10.32 0.67
C LEU A 97 -2.39 -8.88 1.18
N THR A 98 -1.28 -8.39 1.74
CA THR A 98 -1.17 -7.05 2.31
C THR A 98 0.13 -6.40 1.91
N LEU A 99 0.04 -5.21 1.32
CA LEU A 99 1.17 -4.35 1.00
C LEU A 99 0.94 -2.95 1.58
N THR A 100 1.87 -2.50 2.41
CA THR A 100 1.96 -1.09 2.79
C THR A 100 3.36 -0.55 2.55
N CYS A 101 3.44 0.40 1.63
CA CYS A 101 4.66 1.06 1.16
C CYS A 101 4.52 2.59 1.17
N SER A 102 3.60 3.11 1.99
CA SER A 102 3.31 4.53 2.12
C SER A 102 4.51 5.33 2.63
N LYS A 103 4.54 6.64 2.41
CA LYS A 103 5.61 7.53 2.90
C LYS A 103 6.99 7.05 2.43
N ASN A 104 7.11 6.88 1.13
CA ASN A 104 8.36 6.61 0.42
C ASN A 104 8.49 7.60 -0.74
N SER A 105 9.37 7.32 -1.69
CA SER A 105 9.59 8.14 -2.88
C SER A 105 9.28 7.36 -4.16
N LEU A 106 8.33 6.44 -4.13
CA LEU A 106 8.00 5.58 -5.27
C LEU A 106 7.37 6.40 -6.39
N THR A 107 7.87 6.24 -7.61
CA THR A 107 7.30 6.86 -8.82
C THR A 107 6.45 5.89 -9.64
N GLU A 108 6.65 4.59 -9.43
CA GLU A 108 5.93 3.50 -10.05
C GLU A 108 5.72 2.36 -9.05
N LEU A 109 4.68 1.56 -9.27
CA LEU A 109 4.38 0.36 -8.50
C LEU A 109 3.64 -0.64 -9.39
N ASP A 110 4.34 -1.70 -9.82
CA ASP A 110 3.73 -2.78 -10.61
C ASP A 110 3.11 -3.83 -9.70
N LEU A 111 1.79 -3.98 -9.79
CA LEU A 111 0.99 -4.91 -9.01
C LEU A 111 0.32 -5.99 -9.86
N THR A 112 0.68 -6.08 -11.14
CA THR A 112 0.01 -6.92 -12.15
C THR A 112 -0.05 -8.39 -11.73
N ASN A 113 0.99 -8.88 -11.06
CA ASN A 113 1.08 -10.28 -10.61
C ASN A 113 0.52 -10.51 -9.19
N ASN A 114 0.23 -9.46 -8.42
CA ASN A 114 -0.22 -9.56 -7.03
C ASN A 114 -1.75 -9.72 -6.96
N THR A 115 -2.31 -10.66 -7.72
CA THR A 115 -3.77 -10.85 -7.90
C THR A 115 -4.49 -11.23 -6.60
N ALA A 116 -3.77 -11.76 -5.61
CA ALA A 116 -4.29 -12.11 -4.29
C ALA A 116 -4.37 -10.92 -3.31
N LEU A 117 -3.93 -9.72 -3.70
CA LEU A 117 -3.84 -8.56 -2.82
C LEU A 117 -5.23 -8.12 -2.33
N ILE A 118 -5.39 -8.05 -1.01
CA ILE A 118 -6.65 -7.67 -0.33
C ILE A 118 -6.59 -6.24 0.19
N TYR A 119 -5.40 -5.81 0.63
CA TYR A 119 -5.13 -4.50 1.21
C TYR A 119 -3.90 -3.88 0.55
N LEU A 120 -4.07 -2.67 0.01
CA LEU A 120 -2.99 -1.84 -0.51
C LEU A 120 -3.04 -0.46 0.17
N ALA A 121 -1.92 -0.05 0.75
CA ALA A 121 -1.66 1.33 1.14
C ALA A 121 -0.33 1.80 0.55
N CYS A 122 -0.40 2.76 -0.38
CA CYS A 122 0.73 3.36 -1.05
C CYS A 122 0.68 4.90 -1.02
N TYR A 123 -0.03 5.47 -0.05
CA TYR A 123 -0.19 6.92 0.09
C TYR A 123 1.12 7.65 0.39
N GLU A 124 1.17 8.96 0.15
CA GLU A 124 2.38 9.78 0.32
C GLU A 124 3.58 9.18 -0.45
N ASN A 125 3.41 9.06 -1.77
CA ASN A 125 4.45 8.70 -2.73
C ASN A 125 4.37 9.67 -3.93
N PHE A 126 5.09 9.38 -5.01
CA PHE A 126 5.10 10.18 -6.25
C PHE A 126 4.51 9.41 -7.44
N LEU A 127 3.55 8.50 -7.19
CA LEU A 127 2.93 7.70 -8.24
C LEU A 127 2.12 8.61 -9.17
N THR A 128 2.32 8.46 -10.47
CA THR A 128 1.54 9.17 -11.51
C THR A 128 0.51 8.28 -12.20
N VAL A 129 0.74 6.96 -12.13
CA VAL A 129 -0.14 5.90 -12.62
C VAL A 129 -0.17 4.80 -11.56
N LEU A 130 -1.34 4.20 -11.37
CA LEU A 130 -1.53 3.03 -10.54
C LEU A 130 -2.56 2.12 -11.21
N ASP A 131 -2.11 0.98 -11.73
CA ASP A 131 -2.99 -0.04 -12.31
C ASP A 131 -3.32 -1.08 -11.24
N VAL A 132 -4.60 -1.15 -10.86
CA VAL A 132 -5.14 -2.15 -9.92
C VAL A 132 -6.12 -3.12 -10.57
N THR A 133 -6.18 -3.14 -11.91
CA THR A 133 -7.21 -3.87 -12.67
C THR A 133 -7.12 -5.38 -12.53
N GLN A 134 -5.94 -5.92 -12.18
CA GLN A 134 -5.73 -7.34 -11.90
C GLN A 134 -5.97 -7.73 -10.43
N ASN A 135 -6.00 -6.76 -9.52
CA ASN A 135 -6.09 -6.99 -8.08
C ASN A 135 -7.57 -7.09 -7.63
N THR A 136 -8.30 -8.02 -8.25
CA THR A 136 -9.76 -8.19 -8.08
C THR A 136 -10.19 -8.51 -6.64
N ALA A 137 -9.27 -9.01 -5.81
CA ALA A 137 -9.48 -9.30 -4.39
C ALA A 137 -9.39 -8.07 -3.48
N LEU A 138 -8.99 -6.89 -3.99
CA LEU A 138 -8.85 -5.68 -3.18
C LEU A 138 -10.16 -5.30 -2.49
N THR A 139 -10.07 -5.17 -1.17
CA THR A 139 -11.16 -4.67 -0.32
C THR A 139 -10.90 -3.26 0.19
N SER A 140 -9.63 -2.85 0.27
CA SER A 140 -9.19 -1.53 0.71
C SER A 140 -8.03 -1.06 -0.16
N LEU A 141 -8.17 0.14 -0.71
CA LEU A 141 -7.17 0.83 -1.51
C LEU A 141 -6.96 2.23 -0.95
N ASP A 142 -5.77 2.49 -0.43
CA ASP A 142 -5.31 3.82 -0.09
C ASP A 142 -4.14 4.23 -0.98
N CYS A 143 -4.45 5.07 -1.96
CA CYS A 143 -3.50 5.67 -2.88
C CYS A 143 -3.53 7.21 -2.78
N SER A 144 -3.93 7.72 -1.61
CA SER A 144 -4.00 9.16 -1.36
C SER A 144 -2.63 9.84 -1.45
N ASP A 145 -2.61 11.16 -1.58
CA ASP A 145 -1.38 11.98 -1.56
C ASP A 145 -0.29 11.46 -2.52
N ASN A 146 -0.69 11.33 -3.78
CA ASN A 146 0.14 10.94 -4.91
C ASN A 146 -0.07 11.97 -6.05
N SER A 147 0.28 11.62 -7.29
CA SER A 147 0.09 12.46 -8.47
C SER A 147 -0.74 11.77 -9.55
N LEU A 148 -1.67 10.89 -9.15
CA LEU A 148 -2.54 10.17 -10.07
C LEU A 148 -3.47 11.12 -10.81
N SER A 149 -3.49 11.06 -12.14
CA SER A 149 -4.44 11.84 -12.96
C SER A 149 -5.72 11.07 -13.29
N ASN A 150 -5.68 9.75 -13.18
CA ASN A 150 -6.80 8.84 -13.36
C ASN A 150 -6.66 7.65 -12.43
N LEU A 151 -7.77 6.93 -12.24
CA LEU A 151 -7.80 5.67 -11.53
C LEU A 151 -9.00 4.87 -12.05
N ASP A 152 -8.78 3.60 -12.37
CA ASP A 152 -9.83 2.66 -12.77
C ASP A 152 -9.95 1.54 -11.74
N VAL A 153 -11.12 1.42 -11.12
CA VAL A 153 -11.43 0.36 -10.15
C VAL A 153 -12.54 -0.58 -10.63
N THR A 154 -12.81 -0.63 -11.95
CA THR A 154 -13.93 -1.38 -12.54
C THR A 154 -13.93 -2.86 -12.13
N ASN A 155 -12.75 -3.48 -12.06
CA ASN A 155 -12.60 -4.90 -11.72
C ASN A 155 -12.52 -5.17 -10.21
N ASN A 156 -12.35 -4.14 -9.38
CA ASN A 156 -12.21 -4.28 -7.92
C ASN A 156 -13.59 -4.33 -7.24
N THR A 157 -14.42 -5.29 -7.65
CA THR A 157 -15.82 -5.42 -7.18
C THR A 157 -15.94 -5.70 -5.67
N ALA A 158 -14.86 -6.19 -5.04
CA ALA A 158 -14.78 -6.40 -3.60
C ALA A 158 -14.46 -5.12 -2.80
N LEU A 159 -14.08 -4.01 -3.47
CA LEU A 159 -13.59 -2.79 -2.85
C LEU A 159 -14.67 -2.13 -1.98
N LYS A 160 -14.30 -1.83 -0.74
CA LYS A 160 -15.15 -1.19 0.28
C LYS A 160 -14.62 0.18 0.64
N ASP A 161 -13.31 0.32 0.74
CA ASP A 161 -12.65 1.55 1.16
C ASP A 161 -11.73 2.02 0.02
N LEU A 162 -12.00 3.20 -0.50
CA LEU A 162 -11.21 3.86 -1.53
C LEU A 162 -10.80 5.24 -1.03
N LEU A 163 -9.53 5.39 -0.68
CA LEU A 163 -8.91 6.65 -0.32
C LEU A 163 -8.01 7.09 -1.49
N CYS A 164 -8.42 8.14 -2.18
CA CYS A 164 -7.68 8.68 -3.32
C CYS A 164 -7.60 10.21 -3.32
N HIS A 165 -7.87 10.86 -2.18
CA HIS A 165 -7.66 12.31 -1.99
C HIS A 165 -6.19 12.70 -2.24
N GLY A 166 -5.92 14.00 -2.39
CA GLY A 166 -4.55 14.48 -2.62
C GLY A 166 -3.92 13.99 -3.92
N ASN A 167 -4.72 13.68 -4.93
CA ASN A 167 -4.27 13.31 -6.29
C ASN A 167 -4.65 14.41 -7.29
N GLN A 168 -4.50 14.17 -8.60
CA GLN A 168 -4.76 15.14 -9.67
C GLN A 168 -5.91 14.69 -10.59
N ILE A 169 -6.87 13.92 -10.07
CA ILE A 169 -8.00 13.37 -10.82
C ILE A 169 -9.07 14.45 -10.98
N LYS A 170 -9.37 14.83 -12.22
CA LYS A 170 -10.23 15.98 -12.53
C LYS A 170 -11.33 15.60 -13.50
N GLU A 171 -12.41 16.38 -13.51
CA GLU A 171 -13.46 16.42 -14.54
C GLU A 171 -13.78 15.06 -15.20
N VAL A 172 -13.24 14.80 -16.39
CA VAL A 172 -13.51 13.61 -17.22
C VAL A 172 -12.94 12.33 -16.58
N GLU A 173 -11.74 12.41 -16.03
CA GLU A 173 -11.10 11.30 -15.33
C GLU A 173 -11.83 10.98 -14.02
N MET A 174 -12.36 12.00 -13.32
CA MET A 174 -13.21 11.79 -12.14
C MET A 174 -14.54 11.13 -12.50
N GLU A 175 -15.15 11.53 -13.61
CA GLU A 175 -16.34 10.85 -14.15
C GLU A 175 -16.05 9.38 -14.47
N THR A 176 -14.89 9.09 -15.04
CA THR A 176 -14.43 7.73 -15.33
C THR A 176 -14.28 6.92 -14.03
N LEU A 177 -13.60 7.46 -13.02
CA LEU A 177 -13.44 6.83 -11.71
C LEU A 177 -14.81 6.56 -11.06
N VAL A 178 -15.69 7.54 -10.98
CA VAL A 178 -17.04 7.37 -10.40
C VAL A 178 -17.86 6.32 -11.16
N ASN A 179 -17.72 6.25 -12.49
CA ASN A 179 -18.36 5.22 -13.30
C ASN A 179 -17.76 3.83 -13.09
N SER A 180 -16.48 3.72 -12.76
CA SER A 180 -15.81 2.46 -12.42
C SER A 180 -16.19 1.89 -11.04
N LEU A 181 -16.70 2.73 -10.11
CA LEU A 181 -17.16 2.27 -8.79
C LEU A 181 -18.21 1.14 -8.92
N PHE A 182 -18.04 0.07 -8.15
CA PHE A 182 -19.00 -1.04 -8.11
C PHE A 182 -20.36 -0.60 -7.57
N ASP A 183 -21.48 -1.12 -8.11
CA ASP A 183 -22.83 -0.83 -7.60
C ASP A 183 -23.11 -1.64 -6.32
N ARG A 184 -23.14 -0.96 -5.17
CA ARG A 184 -23.28 -1.56 -3.83
C ARG A 184 -24.69 -1.45 -3.26
N LYS A 185 -25.73 -1.13 -4.06
CA LYS A 185 -27.11 -0.85 -3.55
C LYS A 185 -27.73 -1.94 -2.65
N ASN A 186 -27.35 -3.20 -2.83
CA ASN A 186 -27.92 -4.34 -2.10
C ASN A 186 -26.98 -4.94 -1.04
N ILE A 187 -25.88 -4.27 -0.74
CA ILE A 187 -24.88 -4.69 0.24
C ILE A 187 -24.46 -3.51 1.10
N THR A 188 -23.54 -3.73 2.04
CA THR A 188 -22.98 -2.64 2.86
C THR A 188 -22.33 -1.58 1.97
N ASN A 189 -22.57 -0.31 2.32
CA ASN A 189 -22.02 0.85 1.60
C ASN A 189 -20.49 0.78 1.50
N GLY A 190 -19.95 1.40 0.46
CA GLY A 190 -18.53 1.71 0.38
C GLY A 190 -18.20 3.09 0.98
N TYR A 191 -16.93 3.36 1.17
CA TYR A 191 -16.34 4.62 1.61
C TYR A 191 -15.44 5.15 0.49
N PHE A 192 -15.71 6.35 0.02
CA PHE A 192 -14.98 7.02 -1.06
C PHE A 192 -14.45 8.37 -0.54
N ILE A 193 -13.19 8.37 -0.12
CA ILE A 193 -12.49 9.55 0.39
C ILE A 193 -11.70 10.14 -0.78
N VAL A 194 -12.25 11.19 -1.37
CA VAL A 194 -11.78 11.71 -2.68
C VAL A 194 -11.27 13.14 -2.61
N HIS A 195 -11.64 13.88 -1.57
CA HIS A 195 -11.29 15.27 -1.39
C HIS A 195 -10.32 15.44 -0.23
N SER A 196 -9.32 16.31 -0.37
CA SER A 196 -8.53 16.76 0.78
C SER A 196 -8.93 18.18 1.15
N SER A 197 -9.22 18.38 2.42
CA SER A 197 -9.53 19.68 3.01
C SER A 197 -8.34 20.65 3.01
N THR A 198 -7.11 20.13 2.89
CA THR A 198 -5.88 20.92 2.91
C THR A 198 -5.21 21.02 1.54
N THR A 199 -5.32 19.99 0.70
CA THR A 199 -4.75 19.93 -0.65
C THR A 199 -5.81 19.49 -1.67
N PRO A 200 -6.83 20.32 -1.99
CA PRO A 200 -7.95 19.95 -2.85
C PRO A 200 -7.57 19.90 -4.34
N THR A 201 -6.73 18.95 -4.72
CA THR A 201 -6.16 18.82 -6.07
C THR A 201 -6.99 17.93 -7.00
N ASN A 202 -7.79 17.02 -6.44
CA ASN A 202 -8.87 16.34 -7.15
C ASN A 202 -10.07 17.28 -7.35
N VAL A 203 -10.80 17.10 -8.45
CA VAL A 203 -12.03 17.85 -8.74
C VAL A 203 -13.18 16.88 -8.93
N ILE A 204 -14.13 16.88 -8.00
CA ILE A 204 -15.38 16.12 -8.07
C ILE A 204 -16.57 17.05 -7.90
N THR A 205 -17.50 17.01 -8.87
CA THR A 205 -18.70 17.84 -8.90
C THR A 205 -19.84 17.23 -8.08
N GLN A 206 -20.81 18.05 -7.69
CA GLN A 206 -22.04 17.56 -7.02
C GLN A 206 -22.76 16.45 -7.80
N ALA A 207 -22.79 16.53 -9.13
CA ALA A 207 -23.41 15.51 -9.97
C ALA A 207 -22.66 14.17 -9.92
N GLN A 208 -21.33 14.20 -9.88
CA GLN A 208 -20.49 13.01 -9.73
C GLN A 208 -20.61 12.40 -8.33
N VAL A 209 -20.66 13.24 -7.28
CA VAL A 209 -20.96 12.78 -5.91
C VAL A 209 -22.32 12.07 -5.86
N ALA A 210 -23.36 12.64 -6.49
CA ALA A 210 -24.68 12.01 -6.55
C ALA A 210 -24.65 10.64 -7.27
N LYS A 211 -23.83 10.47 -8.32
CA LYS A 211 -23.63 9.17 -8.99
C LYS A 211 -22.96 8.14 -8.08
N ALA A 212 -21.92 8.54 -7.35
CA ALA A 212 -21.27 7.66 -6.36
C ALA A 212 -22.24 7.25 -5.25
N LYS A 213 -22.97 8.22 -4.67
CA LYS A 213 -24.02 7.98 -3.65
C LYS A 213 -25.13 7.07 -4.18
N ALA A 214 -25.54 7.23 -5.44
CA ALA A 214 -26.53 6.36 -6.07
C ALA A 214 -26.06 4.90 -6.16
N LYS A 215 -24.75 4.64 -6.25
CA LYS A 215 -24.13 3.30 -6.17
C LYS A 215 -23.88 2.83 -4.73
N ASN A 216 -24.45 3.51 -3.73
CA ASN A 216 -24.27 3.23 -2.29
C ASN A 216 -22.81 3.39 -1.82
N TRP A 217 -22.10 4.40 -2.34
CA TRP A 217 -20.83 4.89 -1.79
C TRP A 217 -21.06 6.15 -0.97
N ARG A 218 -20.55 6.16 0.27
CA ARG A 218 -20.48 7.38 1.08
C ARG A 218 -19.25 8.16 0.64
N VAL A 219 -19.42 9.44 0.35
CA VAL A 219 -18.36 10.30 -0.19
C VAL A 219 -17.91 11.27 0.89
N PHE A 220 -16.61 11.31 1.14
CA PHE A 220 -16.01 12.06 2.25
C PHE A 220 -14.80 12.89 1.79
N ASP A 221 -14.46 13.87 2.62
CA ASP A 221 -13.14 14.46 2.64
C ASP A 221 -12.16 13.67 3.53
N ASP A 222 -10.90 14.08 3.58
CA ASP A 222 -9.81 13.46 4.35
C ASP A 222 -9.99 13.54 5.88
N ASN A 223 -10.97 14.30 6.39
CA ASN A 223 -11.36 14.29 7.80
C ASN A 223 -12.55 13.36 8.10
N TYR A 224 -13.02 12.62 7.10
CA TYR A 224 -14.23 11.77 7.17
C TYR A 224 -15.53 12.56 7.35
N ASP A 225 -15.55 13.85 6.98
CA ASP A 225 -16.77 14.64 6.90
C ASP A 225 -17.47 14.42 5.55
N ASP A 226 -18.80 14.33 5.55
CA ASP A 226 -19.58 14.11 4.32
C ASP A 226 -19.25 15.22 3.31
N TYR A 227 -18.84 14.85 2.11
CA TYR A 227 -18.44 15.78 1.06
C TYR A 227 -19.42 15.78 -0.10
N ASP A 228 -19.95 16.97 -0.43
CA ASP A 228 -20.99 17.12 -1.46
C ASP A 228 -20.46 17.48 -2.84
N GLY A 229 -19.15 17.69 -3.00
CA GLY A 229 -18.54 18.12 -4.26
C GLY A 229 -18.57 19.63 -4.44
N ILE A 230 -17.81 20.11 -5.43
CA ILE A 230 -17.81 21.52 -5.84
C ILE A 230 -18.91 21.83 -6.86
#